data_AF-A0A2A6BK36-F1
#
_entry.id   AF-A0A2A6BK36-F1
#
_cell.length_a   1.000
_cell.length_b   1.000
_cell.length_c   1.000
_cell.angle_alpha   90.00
_cell.angle_beta   90.00
_cell.angle_gamma   90.00
#
_symmetry.space_group_name_H-M   'P 1'
#
loop_
_entity.id
_entity.type
_entity.pdbx_description
1 polymer ?
#
loop_
_entity_poly.entity_id
_entity_poly.type
_entity_poly.pdbx_seq_one_letter_code
_entity_poly.pdbx_strand_id
1 'polypeptide(L)'
;MPRQSRANFTSNLSISLEPINLCQGQDSENCPRPLRDFPSKYRSAHPTYPITSCVIEKSMSTFLAAIMCYLHDPRAFRAANKSLNTEMYHGRFCEGKNEFESFAMATERKGTHLLTIVRDPLERFISGYVDKCIKETRNKLGGKHCYGCGRGDIMCFLSEQYRRVLLYSVGGIKAGQRSYYDTHFFPQNWYCGFSKALSNYTLIRYGGEGEDQQKMTEEITETLTKWEVESEHLTHIRSSLLSSRTEHSTVGSPDKAKFLRIARHSEYIMSVITRMFYHDYILFGFPFPKIPHPTGPPPRFMEEASLH
;
A
#
# COMPACT_ATOMS: atom_id res chain seq x y z
N MET A 1 -59.06 31.94 12.68
CA MET A 1 -57.87 32.02 13.55
C MET A 1 -57.40 30.61 13.89
N PRO A 2 -56.09 30.33 13.85
CA PRO A 2 -55.53 28.98 13.80
C PRO A 2 -55.15 28.46 15.19
N ARG A 3 -55.04 27.13 15.34
CA ARG A 3 -54.02 26.51 16.19
C ARG A 3 -53.42 25.29 15.49
N GLN A 4 -52.14 25.44 15.20
CA GLN A 4 -51.21 24.45 14.69
C GLN A 4 -50.83 23.41 15.75
N SER A 5 -50.06 22.42 15.26
CA SER A 5 -49.13 21.53 15.97
C SER A 5 -49.68 20.13 16.22
N ARG A 6 -49.00 19.02 15.90
CA ARG A 6 -47.58 18.79 15.55
C ARG A 6 -47.49 17.69 14.50
N ALA A 7 -46.67 17.91 13.48
CA ALA A 7 -46.13 16.86 12.65
C ALA A 7 -45.11 16.06 13.49
N ASN A 8 -45.34 14.76 13.65
CA ASN A 8 -44.32 13.83 14.12
C ASN A 8 -43.41 13.49 12.94
N PHE A 9 -42.32 14.24 12.81
CA PHE A 9 -41.21 13.90 11.93
C PHE A 9 -40.13 13.23 12.78
N THR A 10 -40.19 11.91 12.91
CA THR A 10 -39.06 11.09 13.36
C THR A 10 -38.86 9.97 12.35
N SER A 11 -38.38 10.33 11.16
CA SER A 11 -37.64 9.38 10.34
C SER A 11 -36.19 9.40 10.83
N ASN A 12 -35.85 8.51 11.76
CA ASN A 12 -34.47 8.10 11.94
C ASN A 12 -34.08 7.33 10.68
N LEU A 13 -33.62 8.06 9.67
CA LEU A 13 -32.94 7.50 8.53
C LEU A 13 -31.58 7.02 9.05
N SER A 14 -31.46 5.73 9.34
CA SER A 14 -30.15 5.09 9.42
C SER A 14 -29.54 5.19 8.02
N ILE A 15 -28.85 6.29 7.75
CA ILE A 15 -28.09 6.46 6.53
C ILE A 15 -26.99 5.40 6.61
N SER A 16 -27.14 4.34 5.81
CA SER A 16 -26.03 3.47 5.48
C SER A 16 -24.89 4.38 5.03
N LEU A 17 -23.79 4.41 5.79
CA LEU A 17 -22.56 5.08 5.36
C LEU A 17 -22.03 4.32 4.14
N GLU A 18 -22.53 4.69 2.96
CA GLU A 18 -21.99 4.20 1.71
C GLU A 18 -20.55 4.71 1.61
N PRO A 19 -19.55 3.82 1.45
CA PRO A 19 -18.14 4.18 1.44
C PRO A 19 -17.78 5.30 0.44
N ILE A 20 -18.52 5.38 -0.67
CA ILE A 20 -18.35 6.41 -1.70
C ILE A 20 -18.68 7.83 -1.20
N ASN A 21 -19.56 7.93 -0.19
CA ASN A 21 -19.98 9.18 0.43
C ASN A 21 -19.07 9.61 1.58
N LEU A 22 -18.12 8.76 2.01
CA LEU A 22 -17.05 9.19 2.91
C LEU A 22 -16.23 10.31 2.26
N CYS A 23 -15.61 11.15 3.09
CA CYS A 23 -14.80 12.28 2.64
C CYS A 23 -15.55 13.36 1.84
N GLN A 24 -16.89 13.35 1.85
CA GLN A 24 -17.73 14.38 1.26
C GLN A 24 -18.36 15.25 2.36
N GLY A 25 -18.73 16.49 2.00
CA GLY A 25 -19.37 17.43 2.93
C GLY A 25 -18.53 17.63 4.19
N GLN A 26 -19.16 17.47 5.36
CA GLN A 26 -18.48 17.60 6.66
C GLN A 26 -17.47 16.48 6.93
N ASP A 27 -17.60 15.29 6.34
CA ASP A 27 -16.64 14.19 6.54
C ASP A 27 -15.31 14.42 5.80
N SER A 28 -15.25 15.41 4.90
CA SER A 28 -14.02 15.77 4.18
C SER A 28 -12.86 16.16 5.10
N GLU A 29 -13.15 16.73 6.28
CA GLU A 29 -12.15 17.09 7.29
C GLU A 29 -11.50 15.86 7.93
N ASN A 30 -12.18 14.70 7.90
CA ASN A 30 -11.67 13.42 8.36
C ASN A 30 -10.84 12.71 7.29
N CYS A 31 -10.55 13.33 6.16
CA CYS A 31 -9.83 12.67 5.08
C CYS A 31 -8.54 13.40 4.73
N PRO A 32 -7.45 12.65 4.50
CA PRO A 32 -6.21 13.26 4.08
C PRO A 32 -6.36 13.92 2.72
N ARG A 33 -5.75 15.09 2.56
CA ARG A 33 -5.64 15.74 1.24
C ARG A 33 -4.97 14.80 0.22
N PRO A 34 -5.45 14.72 -1.04
CA PRO A 34 -4.84 13.91 -2.08
C PRO A 34 -3.50 14.50 -2.55
N LEU A 35 -2.71 13.66 -3.23
CA LEU A 35 -1.54 14.04 -4.02
C LEU A 35 -0.54 14.93 -3.25
N ARG A 36 -0.32 14.63 -1.96
CA ARG A 36 0.73 15.27 -1.18
C ARG A 36 2.08 14.71 -1.59
N ASP A 37 3.09 15.57 -1.73
CA ASP A 37 4.43 15.09 -2.02
C ASP A 37 4.99 14.30 -0.83
N PHE A 38 5.39 13.06 -1.08
CA PHE A 38 6.12 12.21 -0.13
C PHE A 38 7.39 11.63 -0.78
N PRO A 39 8.52 11.55 -0.05
CA PRO A 39 9.77 10.99 -0.59
C PRO A 39 9.58 9.59 -1.17
N SER A 40 10.11 9.39 -2.37
CA SER A 40 9.85 8.21 -3.18
C SER A 40 11.14 7.56 -3.64
N LYS A 41 11.07 6.25 -3.88
CA LYS A 41 12.20 5.45 -4.32
C LYS A 41 11.97 5.05 -5.76
N TYR A 42 12.94 5.33 -6.63
CA TYR A 42 12.87 4.97 -8.04
C TYR A 42 13.98 4.00 -8.39
N ARG A 43 13.71 3.11 -9.34
CA ARG A 43 14.65 2.13 -9.88
C ARG A 43 14.60 2.16 -11.39
N SER A 44 15.74 2.28 -12.06
CA SER A 44 15.78 2.27 -13.53
C SER A 44 16.44 1.00 -14.06
N ALA A 45 15.99 0.55 -15.23
CA ALA A 45 16.59 -0.57 -15.94
C ALA A 45 17.85 -0.11 -16.68
N HIS A 46 18.44 -1.00 -17.48
CA HIS A 46 19.57 -0.68 -18.33
C HIS A 46 19.15 0.38 -19.37
N PRO A 47 20.03 1.30 -19.81
CA PRO A 47 19.72 2.28 -20.86
C PRO A 47 19.00 1.76 -22.12
N THR A 48 19.18 0.49 -22.49
CA THR A 48 18.49 -0.15 -23.63
C THR A 48 17.02 -0.44 -23.37
N TYR A 49 16.61 -0.58 -22.10
CA TYR A 49 15.21 -0.58 -21.68
C TYR A 49 14.95 0.75 -20.98
N PRO A 50 14.37 1.75 -21.66
CA PRO A 50 14.15 3.06 -21.05
C PRO A 50 12.99 2.98 -20.04
N ILE A 51 13.10 2.16 -19.00
CA ILE A 51 12.07 1.90 -18.00
C ILE A 51 12.56 2.41 -16.66
N THR A 52 11.71 3.16 -15.99
CA THR A 52 11.93 3.62 -14.62
C THR A 52 10.69 3.30 -13.79
N SER A 53 10.88 2.57 -12.70
CA SER A 53 9.81 2.25 -11.79
C SER A 53 9.85 3.13 -10.54
N CYS A 54 8.70 3.60 -10.08
CA CYS A 54 8.55 4.04 -8.70
C CYS A 54 8.19 2.84 -7.82
N VAL A 55 8.84 2.73 -6.65
CA VAL A 55 8.68 1.62 -5.72
C VAL A 55 7.89 2.10 -4.50
N ILE A 56 6.61 1.74 -4.44
CA ILE A 56 5.73 2.06 -3.31
C ILE A 56 5.78 0.92 -2.29
N GLU A 57 6.12 1.24 -1.04
CA GLU A 57 6.22 0.22 0.01
C GLU A 57 4.93 -0.58 0.17
N LYS A 58 5.07 -1.88 0.42
CA LYS A 58 3.98 -2.86 0.60
C LYS A 58 3.10 -3.10 -0.64
N SER A 59 3.48 -2.55 -1.78
CA SER A 59 2.84 -2.77 -3.09
C SER A 59 3.80 -3.50 -4.03
N MET A 60 4.20 -4.72 -3.64
CA MET A 60 5.22 -5.53 -4.35
C MET A 60 6.57 -4.81 -4.52
N SER A 61 6.91 -3.92 -3.58
CA SER A 61 8.11 -3.07 -3.65
C SER A 61 9.40 -3.85 -3.84
N THR A 62 9.59 -4.94 -3.09
CA THR A 62 10.78 -5.79 -3.18
C THR A 62 10.93 -6.41 -4.58
N PHE A 63 9.84 -6.97 -5.12
CA PHE A 63 9.84 -7.57 -6.45
C PHE A 63 10.08 -6.55 -7.55
N LEU A 64 9.39 -5.40 -7.50
CA LEU A 64 9.56 -4.36 -8.50
C LEU A 64 11.01 -3.83 -8.52
N ALA A 65 11.59 -3.60 -7.34
CA ALA A 65 12.99 -3.20 -7.23
C ALA A 65 13.95 -4.27 -7.78
N ALA A 66 13.69 -5.55 -7.49
CA ALA A 66 14.48 -6.66 -7.99
C ALA A 66 14.37 -6.82 -9.51
N ILE A 67 13.17 -6.66 -10.09
CA ILE A 67 12.95 -6.69 -11.54
C ILE A 67 13.78 -5.59 -12.21
N MET A 68 13.70 -4.36 -11.71
CA MET A 68 14.48 -3.25 -12.27
C MET A 68 15.99 -3.46 -12.11
N CYS A 69 16.43 -4.07 -11.00
CA CYS A 69 17.83 -4.44 -10.80
C CYS A 69 18.28 -5.52 -11.78
N TYR A 70 17.47 -6.56 -11.99
CA TYR A 70 17.73 -7.59 -12.98
C TYR A 70 17.80 -7.01 -14.39
N LEU A 71 16.85 -6.16 -14.78
CA LEU A 71 16.86 -5.48 -16.08
C LEU A 71 17.96 -4.42 -16.22
N HIS A 72 18.63 -4.04 -15.14
CA HIS A 72 19.77 -3.13 -15.18
C HIS A 72 21.07 -3.83 -15.63
N ASP A 73 21.31 -5.05 -15.16
CA ASP A 73 22.41 -5.89 -15.65
C ASP A 73 22.05 -7.38 -15.50
N PRO A 74 21.32 -7.96 -16.49
CA PRO A 74 20.85 -9.34 -16.41
C PRO A 74 21.99 -10.35 -16.28
N ARG A 75 23.15 -10.06 -16.89
CA ARG A 75 24.32 -10.95 -16.90
C ARG A 75 24.98 -10.98 -15.53
N ALA A 76 25.29 -9.81 -14.96
CA ALA A 76 25.95 -9.74 -13.68
C ALA A 76 25.02 -10.19 -12.53
N PHE A 77 23.72 -9.92 -12.64
CA PHE A 77 22.72 -10.39 -11.68
C PHE A 77 22.70 -11.94 -11.60
N ARG A 78 22.69 -12.62 -12.75
CA ARG A 78 22.74 -14.09 -12.81
C ARG A 78 24.09 -14.65 -12.40
N ALA A 79 25.19 -14.02 -12.81
CA ALA A 79 26.54 -14.44 -12.43
C ALA A 79 26.77 -14.36 -10.90
N ALA A 80 26.10 -13.42 -10.22
CA ALA A 80 26.11 -13.30 -8.77
C ALA A 80 25.17 -14.31 -8.06
N ASN A 81 24.57 -15.26 -8.80
CA ASN A 81 23.60 -16.23 -8.29
C ASN A 81 22.43 -15.58 -7.51
N LYS A 82 22.03 -14.37 -7.94
CA LYS A 82 20.89 -13.65 -7.37
C LYS A 82 19.60 -14.14 -8.01
N SER A 83 18.52 -14.07 -7.24
CA SER A 83 17.16 -14.29 -7.72
C SER A 83 16.29 -13.10 -7.35
N LEU A 84 15.18 -12.90 -8.05
CA LEU A 84 14.22 -11.83 -7.71
C LEU A 84 13.66 -11.96 -6.28
N ASN A 85 13.78 -13.14 -5.67
CA ASN A 85 13.27 -13.44 -4.33
C ASN A 85 14.30 -13.20 -3.22
N THR A 86 15.58 -13.29 -3.57
CA THR A 86 16.71 -13.16 -2.64
C THR A 86 17.36 -11.79 -2.71
N GLU A 87 16.91 -10.93 -3.62
CA GLU A 87 17.31 -9.53 -3.71
C GLU A 87 16.56 -8.71 -2.64
N MET A 88 17.22 -8.53 -1.50
CA MET A 88 16.67 -7.94 -0.27
C MET A 88 17.28 -6.58 0.04
N TYR A 89 16.64 -5.79 0.91
CA TYR A 89 17.10 -4.43 1.22
C TYR A 89 18.56 -4.35 1.71
N HIS A 90 19.04 -5.34 2.46
CA HIS A 90 20.41 -5.41 2.95
C HIS A 90 21.28 -6.21 1.99
N GLY A 91 22.35 -5.60 1.46
CA GLY A 91 23.23 -6.23 0.48
C GLY A 91 22.64 -6.31 -0.92
N ARG A 92 21.85 -5.28 -1.31
CA ARG A 92 21.27 -5.15 -2.65
C ARG A 92 22.38 -5.11 -3.70
N PHE A 93 22.26 -5.94 -4.73
CA PHE A 93 23.17 -6.00 -5.86
C PHE A 93 23.27 -4.68 -6.63
N CYS A 94 22.15 -3.95 -6.73
CA CYS A 94 22.08 -2.67 -7.45
C CYS A 94 22.15 -1.42 -6.55
N GLU A 95 22.53 -1.56 -5.28
CA GLU A 95 22.70 -0.42 -4.38
C GLU A 95 23.64 0.63 -4.98
N GLY A 96 23.19 1.88 -5.03
CA GLY A 96 23.95 3.01 -5.60
C GLY A 96 24.16 2.96 -7.13
N LYS A 97 23.59 1.98 -7.84
CA LYS A 97 23.77 1.83 -9.30
C LYS A 97 22.56 2.32 -10.09
N ASN A 98 21.36 1.86 -9.72
CA ASN A 98 20.14 2.13 -10.46
C ASN A 98 19.04 2.81 -9.60
N GLU A 99 19.43 3.39 -8.46
CA GLU A 99 18.52 3.91 -7.45
C GLU A 99 18.48 5.44 -7.46
N PHE A 100 17.28 6.00 -7.44
CA PHE A 100 17.07 7.45 -7.36
C PHE A 100 16.04 7.80 -6.28
N GLU A 101 16.19 8.98 -5.68
CA GLU A 101 15.35 9.46 -4.57
C GLU A 101 14.41 10.61 -4.96
N SER A 102 14.49 11.10 -6.20
CA SER A 102 13.62 12.16 -6.71
C SER A 102 13.10 11.84 -8.09
N PHE A 103 11.87 12.30 -8.36
CA PHE A 103 11.24 12.18 -9.67
C PHE A 103 12.12 12.79 -10.76
N ALA A 104 12.65 14.01 -10.53
CA ALA A 104 13.47 14.72 -11.50
C ALA A 104 14.70 13.93 -11.94
N MET A 105 15.43 13.32 -10.99
CA MET A 105 16.58 12.47 -11.30
C MET A 105 16.16 11.20 -12.04
N ALA A 106 15.08 10.57 -11.58
CA ALA A 106 14.56 9.33 -12.16
C ALA A 106 14.06 9.53 -13.61
N THR A 107 13.62 10.74 -13.97
CA THR A 107 13.09 11.08 -15.29
C THR A 107 14.01 11.96 -16.13
N GLU A 108 15.28 12.11 -15.75
CA GLU A 108 16.24 12.92 -16.50
C GLU A 108 16.40 12.40 -17.95
N ARG A 109 16.30 11.08 -18.12
CA ARG A 109 16.26 10.44 -19.44
C ARG A 109 14.89 10.61 -20.09
N LYS A 110 14.82 11.52 -21.06
CA LYS A 110 13.62 11.73 -21.89
C LYS A 110 13.21 10.41 -22.57
N GLY A 111 11.90 10.17 -22.64
CA GLY A 111 11.35 8.97 -23.25
C GLY A 111 11.30 7.74 -22.35
N THR A 112 11.63 7.86 -21.06
CA THR A 112 11.49 6.73 -20.14
C THR A 112 10.02 6.37 -19.89
N HIS A 113 9.69 5.10 -20.04
CA HIS A 113 8.44 4.52 -19.57
C HIS A 113 8.43 4.47 -18.05
N LEU A 114 7.37 5.04 -17.46
CA LEU A 114 7.19 5.06 -16.01
C LEU A 114 6.26 3.93 -15.59
N LEU A 115 6.74 3.10 -14.67
CA LEU A 115 5.99 1.96 -14.13
C LEU A 115 5.81 2.10 -12.62
N THR A 116 4.70 1.66 -12.08
CA THR A 116 4.56 1.42 -10.64
C THR A 116 3.48 0.39 -10.40
N ILE A 117 3.57 -0.29 -9.26
CA ILE A 117 2.52 -1.19 -8.79
C ILE A 117 1.77 -0.47 -7.68
N VAL A 118 0.45 -0.38 -7.82
CA VAL A 118 -0.47 0.08 -6.78
C VAL A 118 -1.27 -1.10 -6.28
N ARG A 119 -1.55 -1.12 -4.98
CA ARG A 119 -2.20 -2.25 -4.32
C ARG A 119 -3.52 -1.85 -3.70
N ASP A 120 -4.48 -2.77 -3.65
CA ASP A 120 -5.73 -2.57 -2.91
C ASP A 120 -5.41 -2.02 -1.50
N PRO A 121 -6.01 -0.89 -1.09
CA PRO A 121 -5.60 -0.22 0.14
C PRO A 121 -5.78 -1.03 1.42
N LEU A 122 -6.85 -1.83 1.53
CA LEU A 122 -7.08 -2.70 2.69
C LEU A 122 -6.01 -3.81 2.73
N GLU A 123 -5.80 -4.48 1.61
CA GLU A 123 -4.80 -5.55 1.48
C GLU A 123 -3.38 -5.05 1.73
N ARG A 124 -3.06 -3.84 1.24
CA ARG A 124 -1.78 -3.15 1.50
C ARG A 124 -1.62 -2.86 2.99
N PHE A 125 -2.62 -2.25 3.63
CA PHE A 125 -2.57 -1.90 5.05
C PHE A 125 -2.37 -3.14 5.92
N ILE A 126 -3.18 -4.20 5.72
CA ILE A 126 -3.07 -5.42 6.53
C ILE A 126 -1.75 -6.15 6.29
N SER A 127 -1.27 -6.19 5.05
CA SER A 127 0.06 -6.76 4.74
C SER A 127 1.19 -5.95 5.40
N GLY A 128 1.08 -4.62 5.40
CA GLY A 128 1.97 -3.73 6.15
C GLY A 128 1.97 -4.03 7.65
N TYR A 129 0.78 -4.12 8.25
CA TYR A 129 0.62 -4.34 9.68
C TYR A 129 1.18 -5.69 10.11
N VAL A 130 0.88 -6.76 9.38
CA VAL A 130 1.40 -8.10 9.68
C VAL A 130 2.92 -8.14 9.54
N ASP A 131 3.48 -7.52 8.51
CA ASP A 131 4.94 -7.47 8.33
C ASP A 131 5.62 -6.68 9.45
N LYS A 132 5.25 -5.40 9.61
CA LYS A 132 5.96 -4.44 10.46
C LYS A 132 5.61 -4.52 11.94
N CYS A 133 4.40 -4.96 12.28
CA CYS A 133 3.90 -4.96 13.65
C CYS A 133 3.72 -6.34 14.26
N ILE A 134 3.61 -7.39 13.43
CA ILE A 134 3.43 -8.75 13.93
C ILE A 134 4.68 -9.60 13.70
N LYS A 135 5.29 -9.57 12.52
CA LYS A 135 6.44 -10.41 12.19
C LYS A 135 7.76 -9.83 12.71
N GLU A 136 8.08 -8.58 12.36
CA GLU A 136 9.34 -7.95 12.75
C GLU A 136 9.52 -7.75 14.26
N THR A 137 8.42 -7.77 15.01
CA THR A 137 8.38 -7.60 16.47
C THR A 137 8.42 -8.93 17.22
N ARG A 138 8.30 -10.09 16.54
CA ARG A 138 8.23 -11.43 17.18
C ARG A 138 9.35 -11.72 18.16
N ASN A 139 10.56 -11.29 17.83
CA ASN A 139 11.78 -11.61 18.57
C ASN A 139 12.40 -10.39 19.27
N LYS A 140 11.69 -9.25 19.30
CA LYS A 140 12.16 -8.02 19.92
C LYS A 140 11.48 -7.85 21.27
N LEU A 141 12.20 -8.21 22.34
CA LEU A 141 11.79 -7.92 23.72
C LEU A 141 12.16 -6.48 24.06
N GLY A 142 11.18 -5.65 24.38
CA GLY A 142 11.36 -4.24 24.76
C GLY A 142 11.46 -3.27 23.57
N GLY A 143 10.74 -2.14 23.66
CA GLY A 143 10.72 -1.06 22.67
C GLY A 143 9.30 -0.55 22.37
N LYS A 144 9.15 0.74 22.05
CA LYS A 144 7.87 1.35 21.61
C LYS A 144 7.56 1.02 20.14
N HIS A 145 7.51 -0.27 19.80
CA HIS A 145 7.13 -0.72 18.46
C HIS A 145 5.66 -0.44 18.18
N CYS A 146 5.34 -0.15 16.91
CA CYS A 146 4.01 0.13 16.42
C CYS A 146 3.30 1.18 17.26
N TYR A 147 4.00 2.30 17.43
CA TYR A 147 3.58 3.44 18.25
C TYR A 147 3.36 3.13 19.74
N GLY A 148 3.85 1.99 20.23
CA GLY A 148 3.66 1.56 21.62
C GLY A 148 2.37 0.77 21.85
N CYS A 149 1.64 0.39 20.78
CA CYS A 149 0.39 -0.37 20.86
C CYS A 149 0.58 -1.85 21.23
N GLY A 150 1.82 -2.30 21.43
CA GLY A 150 2.10 -3.72 21.60
C GLY A 150 1.83 -4.53 20.33
N ARG A 151 1.87 -5.86 20.46
CA ARG A 151 1.68 -6.78 19.35
C ARG A 151 0.21 -7.19 19.28
N GLY A 152 -0.47 -6.85 18.19
CA GLY A 152 -1.81 -7.35 17.89
C GLY A 152 -2.93 -6.33 18.06
N ASP A 153 -2.68 -5.20 18.73
CA ASP A 153 -3.63 -4.09 18.79
C ASP A 153 -3.61 -3.24 17.51
N ILE A 154 -4.33 -3.73 16.51
CA ILE A 154 -4.48 -3.05 15.22
C ILE A 154 -5.27 -1.75 15.34
N MET A 155 -6.17 -1.64 16.33
CA MET A 155 -7.01 -0.44 16.50
C MET A 155 -6.18 0.72 17.05
N CYS A 156 -5.35 0.48 18.07
CA CYS A 156 -4.40 1.47 18.57
C CYS A 156 -3.45 1.92 17.45
N PHE A 157 -2.84 0.96 16.73
CA PHE A 157 -1.91 1.29 15.65
C PHE A 157 -2.57 2.11 14.54
N LEU A 158 -3.76 1.70 14.10
CA LEU A 158 -4.52 2.39 13.06
C LEU A 158 -4.88 3.82 13.49
N SER A 159 -5.28 4.01 14.75
CA SER A 159 -5.67 5.33 15.26
C SER A 159 -4.49 6.30 15.25
N GLU A 160 -3.32 5.86 15.72
CA GLU A 160 -2.10 6.68 15.65
C GLU A 160 -1.64 6.92 14.22
N GLN A 161 -1.66 5.89 13.37
CA GLN A 161 -1.24 6.04 11.97
C GLN A 161 -2.17 6.98 11.19
N TYR A 162 -3.48 6.90 11.42
CA TYR A 162 -4.48 7.76 10.81
C TYR A 162 -4.31 9.22 11.25
N ARG A 163 -4.13 9.47 12.56
CA ARG A 163 -3.79 10.80 13.08
C ARG A 163 -2.57 11.38 12.39
N ARG A 164 -1.51 10.58 12.20
CA ARG A 164 -0.29 11.01 11.51
C ARG A 164 -0.52 11.30 10.03
N VAL A 165 -1.33 10.50 9.34
CA VAL A 165 -1.74 10.76 7.96
C VAL A 165 -2.47 12.10 7.86
N LEU A 166 -3.47 12.36 8.71
CA LEU A 166 -4.19 13.64 8.71
C LEU A 166 -3.23 14.82 8.96
N LEU A 167 -2.35 14.72 9.95
CA LEU A 167 -1.35 15.75 10.26
C LEU A 167 -0.39 16.01 9.10
N TYR A 168 0.17 14.95 8.49
CA TYR A 168 1.04 15.11 7.31
C TYR A 168 0.27 15.78 6.17
N SER A 169 -0.99 15.39 5.97
CA SER A 169 -1.84 15.92 4.90
C SER A 169 -2.11 17.43 5.00
N VAL A 170 -1.86 18.06 6.15
CA VAL A 170 -1.97 19.52 6.35
C VAL A 170 -0.62 20.18 6.65
N GLY A 171 0.49 19.46 6.54
CA GLY A 171 1.85 19.99 6.78
C GLY A 171 2.27 20.00 8.25
N GLY A 172 1.56 19.30 9.13
CA GLY A 172 1.85 19.21 10.56
C GLY A 172 3.01 18.27 10.94
N ILE A 173 3.53 17.49 9.99
CA ILE A 173 4.70 16.62 10.18
C ILE A 173 5.82 17.06 9.25
N LYS A 174 6.95 17.50 9.82
CA LYS A 174 8.16 17.85 9.06
C LYS A 174 8.96 16.60 8.68
N ALA A 175 9.86 16.72 7.70
CA ALA A 175 10.65 15.60 7.19
C ALA A 175 11.42 14.81 8.27
N GLY A 176 11.98 15.49 9.28
CA GLY A 176 12.70 14.88 10.41
C GLY A 176 11.80 14.30 11.51
N GLN A 177 10.48 14.47 11.43
CA GLN A 177 9.50 13.95 12.40
C GLN A 177 8.73 12.72 11.86
N ARG A 178 9.11 12.24 10.67
CA ARG A 178 8.54 11.03 10.07
C ARG A 178 8.92 9.81 10.89
N SER A 179 7.96 8.92 11.09
CA SER A 179 8.18 7.65 11.75
C SER A 179 8.66 6.61 10.73
N TYR A 180 9.22 5.51 11.23
CA TYR A 180 9.48 4.32 10.43
C TYR A 180 8.23 3.82 9.70
N TYR A 181 7.08 3.85 10.38
CA TYR A 181 5.81 3.33 9.85
C TYR A 181 5.20 4.24 8.77
N ASP A 182 5.40 5.55 8.81
CA ASP A 182 4.82 6.48 7.81
C ASP A 182 5.13 6.04 6.37
N THR A 183 6.38 5.65 6.10
CA THR A 183 6.82 5.19 4.77
C THR A 183 6.14 3.89 4.33
N HIS A 184 5.63 3.08 5.26
CA HIS A 184 4.95 1.82 4.95
C HIS A 184 3.42 1.94 4.87
N PHE A 185 2.85 2.96 5.50
CA PHE A 185 1.39 3.07 5.67
C PHE A 185 0.78 4.35 5.09
N PHE A 186 1.55 5.36 4.71
CA PHE A 186 0.98 6.55 4.06
C PHE A 186 0.29 6.22 2.73
N PRO A 187 -0.71 7.03 2.32
CA PRO A 187 -1.44 6.84 1.06
C PRO A 187 -0.51 6.71 -0.15
N GLN A 188 -0.83 5.79 -1.05
CA GLN A 188 -0.02 5.49 -2.22
C GLN A 188 -0.01 6.67 -3.20
N ASN A 189 -1.11 7.42 -3.28
CA ASN A 189 -1.24 8.62 -4.11
C ASN A 189 -0.29 9.76 -3.72
N TRP A 190 0.41 9.65 -2.58
CA TRP A 190 1.42 10.63 -2.17
C TRP A 190 2.84 10.34 -2.70
N TYR A 191 3.05 9.12 -3.20
CA TYR A 191 4.34 8.69 -3.71
C TYR A 191 4.50 9.09 -5.19
N CYS A 192 5.68 8.80 -5.72
CA CYS A 192 6.01 8.80 -7.13
C CYS A 192 5.94 10.16 -7.83
N GLY A 193 5.71 11.25 -7.10
CA GLY A 193 5.48 12.57 -7.71
C GLY A 193 4.16 12.61 -8.49
N PHE A 194 3.17 11.81 -8.08
CA PHE A 194 1.87 11.72 -8.75
C PHE A 194 1.13 13.05 -8.83
N SER A 195 1.39 13.98 -7.90
CA SER A 195 0.92 15.36 -7.97
C SER A 195 1.24 16.07 -9.30
N LYS A 196 2.32 15.64 -9.97
CA LYS A 196 2.83 16.24 -11.21
C LYS A 196 2.67 15.34 -12.42
N ALA A 197 2.73 14.02 -12.23
CA ALA A 197 2.98 13.08 -13.33
C ALA A 197 2.14 11.80 -13.29
N LEU A 198 1.06 11.73 -12.50
CA LEU A 198 0.25 10.51 -12.38
C LEU A 198 -0.18 9.93 -13.75
N SER A 199 -0.61 10.80 -14.68
CA SER A 199 -1.04 10.41 -16.03
C SER A 199 0.06 9.79 -16.89
N ASN A 200 1.33 9.96 -16.51
CA ASN A 200 2.48 9.48 -17.27
C ASN A 200 2.89 8.05 -16.86
N TYR A 201 2.30 7.50 -15.80
CA TYR A 201 2.61 6.16 -15.31
C TYR A 201 1.73 5.10 -15.95
N THR A 202 2.34 3.98 -16.33
CA THR A 202 1.65 2.70 -16.39
C THR A 202 1.46 2.20 -14.96
N LEU A 203 0.21 2.07 -14.54
CA LEU A 203 -0.18 1.60 -13.22
C LEU A 203 -0.59 0.13 -13.30
N ILE A 204 0.20 -0.75 -12.70
CA ILE A 204 -0.16 -2.16 -12.54
C ILE A 204 -0.94 -2.29 -11.22
N ARG A 205 -2.12 -2.91 -11.27
CA ARG A 205 -2.97 -3.06 -10.08
C ARG A 205 -2.79 -4.43 -9.45
N TYR A 206 -2.68 -4.45 -8.14
CA TYR A 206 -2.51 -5.67 -7.37
C TYR A 206 -3.57 -5.77 -6.27
N GLY A 207 -4.51 -6.70 -6.42
CA GLY A 207 -5.56 -6.94 -5.41
C GLY A 207 -5.08 -7.77 -4.22
N GLY A 208 -4.14 -8.70 -4.42
CA GLY A 208 -3.70 -9.60 -3.36
C GLY A 208 -3.29 -10.98 -3.86
N GLU A 209 -3.74 -12.04 -3.21
CA GLU A 209 -3.25 -13.39 -3.46
C GLU A 209 -4.08 -14.12 -4.52
N GLY A 210 -3.56 -15.24 -5.03
CA GLY A 210 -4.30 -16.09 -5.97
C GLY A 210 -4.47 -15.44 -7.35
N GLU A 211 -5.71 -15.27 -7.78
CA GLU A 211 -6.05 -14.74 -9.11
C GLU A 211 -5.47 -13.33 -9.34
N ASP A 212 -5.44 -12.48 -8.31
CA ASP A 212 -4.87 -11.14 -8.41
C ASP A 212 -3.36 -11.16 -8.66
N GLN A 213 -2.65 -12.16 -8.13
CA GLN A 213 -1.22 -12.33 -8.39
C GLN A 213 -0.97 -12.78 -9.83
N GLN A 214 -1.83 -13.65 -10.37
CA GLN A 214 -1.74 -14.08 -11.76
C GLN A 214 -2.00 -12.91 -12.72
N LYS A 215 -3.11 -12.18 -12.50
CA LYS A 215 -3.46 -10.97 -13.26
C LYS A 215 -2.35 -9.93 -13.25
N MET A 216 -1.80 -9.61 -12.09
CA MET A 216 -0.69 -8.66 -11.96
C MET A 216 0.56 -9.16 -12.70
N THR A 217 0.86 -10.46 -12.61
CA THR A 217 2.03 -11.05 -13.31
C THR A 217 1.87 -10.97 -14.83
N GLU A 218 0.67 -11.22 -15.33
CA GLU A 218 0.33 -11.10 -16.74
C GLU A 218 0.43 -9.65 -17.20
N GLU A 219 -0.15 -8.70 -16.46
CA GLU A 219 -0.09 -7.27 -16.77
C GLU A 219 1.36 -6.75 -16.81
N ILE A 220 2.21 -7.18 -15.87
CA ILE A 220 3.66 -6.88 -15.90
C ILE A 220 4.31 -7.46 -17.15
N THR A 221 4.06 -8.75 -17.43
CA THR A 221 4.70 -9.43 -18.57
C THR A 221 4.29 -8.78 -19.90
N GLU A 222 3.01 -8.48 -20.07
CA GLU A 222 2.47 -7.80 -21.25
C GLU A 222 3.03 -6.38 -21.40
N THR A 223 3.12 -5.64 -20.30
CA THR A 223 3.70 -4.28 -20.30
C THR A 223 5.16 -4.32 -20.71
N LEU A 224 5.96 -5.21 -20.13
CA LEU A 224 7.37 -5.34 -20.46
C LEU A 224 7.59 -5.87 -21.90
N THR A 225 6.69 -6.72 -22.39
CA THR A 225 6.69 -7.15 -23.80
C THR A 225 6.47 -5.97 -24.75
N LYS A 226 5.50 -5.09 -24.43
CA LYS A 226 5.23 -3.86 -25.21
C LYS A 226 6.40 -2.88 -25.19
N TRP A 227 7.26 -2.95 -24.18
CA TRP A 227 8.49 -2.16 -24.06
C TRP A 227 9.73 -2.90 -24.54
N GLU A 228 9.53 -3.94 -25.36
CA GLU A 228 10.60 -4.66 -26.08
C GLU A 228 11.65 -5.31 -25.18
N VAL A 229 11.27 -5.68 -23.94
CA VAL A 229 12.10 -6.55 -23.10
C VAL A 229 12.15 -7.94 -23.70
N GLU A 230 13.33 -8.54 -23.81
CA GLU A 230 13.55 -9.81 -24.50
C GLU A 230 12.82 -10.97 -23.80
N SER A 231 12.35 -11.92 -24.61
CA SER A 231 11.54 -13.07 -24.17
C SER A 231 12.23 -13.91 -23.08
N GLU A 232 13.55 -14.02 -23.11
CA GLU A 232 14.32 -14.73 -22.09
C GLU A 232 14.21 -14.04 -20.72
N HIS A 233 14.29 -12.70 -20.69
CA HIS A 233 14.19 -11.91 -19.47
C HIS A 233 12.75 -11.92 -18.93
N LEU A 234 11.76 -11.83 -19.83
CA LEU A 234 10.35 -11.97 -19.50
C LEU A 234 10.03 -13.33 -18.88
N THR A 235 10.60 -14.41 -19.42
CA THR A 235 10.41 -15.78 -18.89
C THR A 235 10.96 -15.90 -17.46
N HIS A 236 12.13 -15.31 -17.20
CA HIS A 236 12.72 -15.27 -15.86
C HIS A 236 11.87 -14.47 -14.88
N ILE A 237 11.38 -13.29 -15.29
CA ILE A 237 10.53 -12.44 -14.46
C ILE A 237 9.20 -13.14 -14.15
N ARG A 238 8.51 -13.67 -15.17
CA ARG A 238 7.22 -14.36 -15.02
C ARG A 238 7.33 -15.57 -14.09
N SER A 239 8.33 -16.43 -14.32
CA SER A 239 8.54 -17.62 -13.48
C SER A 239 8.83 -17.24 -12.02
N SER A 240 9.59 -16.17 -11.78
CA SER A 240 9.86 -15.68 -10.42
C SER A 240 8.59 -15.13 -9.75
N LEU A 241 7.80 -14.31 -10.44
CA LEU A 241 6.57 -13.75 -9.89
C LEU A 241 5.53 -14.81 -9.51
N LEU A 242 5.48 -15.92 -10.26
CA LEU A 242 4.57 -17.05 -9.99
C LEU A 242 5.10 -18.02 -8.94
N SER A 243 6.41 -18.22 -8.87
CA SER A 243 7.01 -19.30 -8.07
C SER A 243 7.21 -19.00 -6.60
N SER A 244 7.13 -17.73 -6.17
CA SER A 244 7.82 -17.37 -4.92
C SER A 244 7.16 -16.35 -4.00
N ARG A 245 7.48 -16.55 -2.71
CA ARG A 245 7.23 -15.66 -1.57
C ARG A 245 8.55 -14.99 -1.21
N THR A 246 8.58 -13.67 -1.06
CA THR A 246 9.71 -12.95 -0.47
C THR A 246 9.74 -13.11 1.05
N GLU A 247 10.84 -12.77 1.71
CA GLU A 247 10.93 -12.76 3.18
C GLU A 247 9.83 -11.90 3.82
N HIS A 248 9.56 -10.72 3.26
CA HIS A 248 8.48 -9.81 3.68
C HIS A 248 7.08 -10.22 3.20
N SER A 249 6.96 -11.36 2.52
CA SER A 249 5.68 -11.84 2.02
C SER A 249 4.79 -12.24 3.19
N THR A 250 3.58 -11.71 3.19
CA THR A 250 2.51 -12.12 4.12
C THR A 250 1.56 -13.13 3.48
N VAL A 251 1.89 -13.62 2.27
CA VAL A 251 1.05 -14.50 1.46
C VAL A 251 0.78 -15.81 2.18
N GLY A 252 -0.50 -16.17 2.30
CA GLY A 252 -0.96 -17.39 2.97
C GLY A 252 -0.69 -17.43 4.48
N SER A 253 -0.33 -16.31 5.12
CA SER A 253 -0.03 -16.32 6.56
C SER A 253 -1.31 -16.29 7.41
N PRO A 254 -1.40 -17.10 8.49
CA PRO A 254 -2.55 -17.10 9.40
C PRO A 254 -2.82 -15.72 10.03
N ASP A 255 -1.75 -14.95 10.30
CA ASP A 255 -1.86 -13.59 10.83
C ASP A 255 -2.57 -12.66 9.84
N LYS A 256 -2.26 -12.73 8.54
CA LYS A 256 -2.94 -11.92 7.51
C LYS A 256 -4.42 -12.26 7.43
N ALA A 257 -4.76 -13.55 7.39
CA ALA A 257 -6.16 -13.99 7.38
C ALA A 257 -6.90 -13.52 8.64
N LYS A 258 -6.27 -13.60 9.82
CA LYS A 258 -6.82 -13.11 11.10
C LYS A 258 -7.11 -11.61 11.04
N PHE A 259 -6.13 -10.78 10.67
CA PHE A 259 -6.31 -9.31 10.68
C PHE A 259 -7.21 -8.81 9.55
N LEU A 260 -7.23 -9.46 8.38
CA LEU A 260 -8.23 -9.19 7.34
C LEU A 260 -9.64 -9.46 7.87
N ARG A 261 -9.85 -10.58 8.57
CA ARG A 261 -11.14 -10.90 9.18
C ARG A 261 -11.54 -9.85 10.23
N ILE A 262 -10.61 -9.47 11.12
CA ILE A 262 -10.86 -8.41 12.11
C ILE A 262 -11.29 -7.10 11.44
N ALA A 263 -10.55 -6.65 10.42
CA ALA A 263 -10.88 -5.41 9.71
C ALA A 263 -12.25 -5.49 9.01
N ARG A 264 -12.55 -6.59 8.32
CA ARG A 264 -13.82 -6.79 7.59
C ARG A 264 -15.06 -6.88 8.49
N HIS A 265 -14.88 -7.13 9.79
CA HIS A 265 -15.98 -7.24 10.76
C HIS A 265 -16.02 -6.05 11.75
N SER A 266 -15.18 -5.03 11.57
CA SER A 266 -15.15 -3.85 12.42
C SER A 266 -15.51 -2.61 11.60
N GLU A 267 -16.64 -1.98 11.95
CA GLU A 267 -17.09 -0.73 11.34
C GLU A 267 -16.01 0.37 11.48
N TYR A 268 -15.45 0.48 12.69
CA TYR A 268 -14.41 1.45 12.99
C TYR A 268 -13.16 1.23 12.13
N ILE A 269 -12.58 0.02 12.14
CA ILE A 269 -11.35 -0.25 11.40
C ILE A 269 -11.58 -0.03 9.90
N MET A 270 -12.68 -0.54 9.35
CA MET A 270 -12.95 -0.40 7.92
C MET A 270 -13.15 1.06 7.55
N SER A 271 -13.97 1.80 8.28
CA SER A 271 -14.25 3.21 7.97
C SER A 271 -13.00 4.11 8.09
N VAL A 272 -12.12 3.85 9.06
CA VAL A 272 -10.86 4.60 9.20
C VAL A 272 -9.89 4.26 8.05
N ILE A 273 -9.73 2.98 7.69
CA ILE A 273 -8.91 2.58 6.53
C ILE A 273 -9.47 3.20 5.25
N THR A 274 -10.79 3.18 5.05
CA THR A 274 -11.43 3.77 3.87
C THR A 274 -11.18 5.27 3.79
N ARG A 275 -11.30 6.03 4.90
CA ARG A 275 -10.97 7.47 4.91
C ARG A 275 -9.49 7.72 4.66
N MET A 276 -8.63 6.98 5.35
CA MET A 276 -7.17 7.12 5.23
C MET A 276 -6.69 6.92 3.79
N PHE A 277 -7.32 6.04 3.03
CA PHE A 277 -6.95 5.72 1.65
C PHE A 277 -8.01 6.11 0.60
N TYR A 278 -8.95 7.00 0.93
CA TYR A 278 -10.09 7.33 0.08
C TYR A 278 -9.68 7.69 -1.35
N HIS A 279 -8.66 8.53 -1.48
CA HIS A 279 -8.14 8.95 -2.78
C HIS A 279 -7.35 7.86 -3.51
N ASP A 280 -6.77 6.86 -2.81
CA ASP A 280 -6.17 5.69 -3.47
C ASP A 280 -7.26 4.86 -4.17
N TYR A 281 -8.42 4.68 -3.53
CA TYR A 281 -9.54 3.96 -4.15
C TYR A 281 -10.01 4.64 -5.44
N ILE A 282 -10.17 5.96 -5.41
CA ILE A 282 -10.61 6.74 -6.57
C ILE A 282 -9.54 6.78 -7.67
N LEU A 283 -8.32 7.23 -7.34
CA LEU A 283 -7.28 7.52 -8.34
C LEU A 283 -6.77 6.25 -9.03
N PHE A 284 -6.80 5.11 -8.34
CA PHE A 284 -6.32 3.83 -8.88
C PHE A 284 -7.45 2.88 -9.28
N GLY A 285 -8.72 3.32 -9.17
CA GLY A 285 -9.88 2.54 -9.58
C GLY A 285 -10.04 1.23 -8.81
N PHE A 286 -9.76 1.23 -7.51
CA PHE A 286 -10.09 0.11 -6.63
C PHE A 286 -11.54 0.24 -6.14
N PRO A 287 -12.28 -0.87 -6.01
CA PRO A 287 -13.61 -0.83 -5.44
C PRO A 287 -13.52 -0.43 -3.96
N PHE A 288 -14.44 0.43 -3.52
CA PHE A 288 -14.56 0.72 -2.10
C PHE A 288 -14.98 -0.53 -1.31
N PRO A 289 -14.44 -0.75 -0.10
CA PRO A 289 -14.80 -1.90 0.70
C PRO A 289 -16.18 -1.71 1.34
N LYS A 290 -16.91 -2.80 1.57
CA LYS A 290 -18.14 -2.75 2.37
C LYS A 290 -17.80 -2.44 3.83
N ILE A 291 -18.42 -1.41 4.39
CA ILE A 291 -18.31 -1.09 5.82
C ILE A 291 -19.39 -1.88 6.55
N PRO A 292 -19.04 -2.77 7.49
CA PRO A 292 -20.02 -3.53 8.23
C PRO A 292 -20.80 -2.58 9.16
N HIS A 293 -22.12 -2.70 9.18
CA HIS A 293 -22.97 -2.03 10.16
C HIS A 293 -23.12 -2.94 11.39
N PRO A 294 -23.11 -2.42 12.63
CA PRO A 294 -23.34 -3.23 13.81
C PRO A 294 -24.81 -3.67 13.84
N THR A 295 -25.12 -4.82 13.27
CA THR A 295 -26.41 -5.49 13.45
C THR A 295 -26.25 -6.61 14.48
N GLY A 296 -25.97 -6.25 15.74
CA GLY A 296 -25.86 -7.19 16.85
C GLY A 296 -24.85 -6.79 17.92
N PRO A 297 -24.90 -7.43 19.11
CA PRO A 297 -23.91 -7.21 20.16
C PRO A 297 -22.50 -7.53 19.64
N PRO A 298 -21.47 -6.82 20.12
CA PRO A 298 -20.09 -6.99 19.66
C PRO A 298 -19.67 -8.48 19.75
N PRO A 299 -18.89 -8.99 18.78
CA PRO A 299 -18.35 -10.34 18.89
C PRO A 299 -17.58 -10.49 20.21
N ARG A 300 -17.83 -11.58 20.96
CA ARG A 300 -17.20 -11.89 22.26
C ARG A 300 -15.65 -11.87 22.27
N PHE A 301 -15.02 -11.78 21.09
CA PHE A 301 -13.56 -11.70 20.93
C PHE A 301 -12.93 -10.38 21.39
N MET A 302 -13.70 -9.35 21.76
CA MET A 302 -13.17 -8.13 22.38
C MET A 302 -12.89 -8.28 23.89
N GLU A 303 -13.39 -9.33 24.55
CA GLU A 303 -13.18 -9.56 25.98
C GLU A 303 -11.85 -10.29 26.30
N GLU A 304 -11.32 -11.08 25.37
CA GLU A 304 -10.09 -11.86 25.60
C GLU A 304 -8.79 -11.08 25.30
N ALA A 305 -8.88 -9.87 24.73
CA ALA A 305 -7.70 -9.04 24.46
C ALA A 305 -7.29 -8.12 25.63
N SER A 306 -8.00 -8.17 26.75
CA SER A 306 -7.71 -7.37 27.96
C SER A 306 -7.13 -8.20 29.12
N LEU A 307 -6.79 -9.47 28.88
CA LEU A 307 -6.14 -10.33 29.86
C LEU A 307 -4.97 -11.07 29.19
N HIS A 308 -3.75 -10.69 29.60
CA HIS A 308 -2.42 -11.22 29.28
C HIS A 308 -1.55 -10.38 28.33
#